data_AF-K0KSM6-F1
#
_entry.id   AF-K0KSM6-F1
#
_cell.length_a   1.000
_cell.length_b   1.000
_cell.length_c   1.000
_cell.angle_alpha   90.00
_cell.angle_beta   90.00
_cell.angle_gamma   90.00
#
_symmetry.space_group_name_H-M   'P 1'
#
loop_
_entity.id
_entity.type
_entity.pdbx_description
1 polymer ?
#
loop_
_entity_poly.entity_id
_entity_poly.type
_entity_poly.pdbx_seq_one_letter_code
_entity_poly.pdbx_strand_id
1 'polypeptide(L)'
;MSQSPPTLPPKTPEHSTGQEINQRPPPPQQQVTQVDIPEEIQSLPKDQLIKLIQSVDVLKGYLITLNEKNLQDNTVVLDGIVKDIESFIQKLQQLQKSKDDLNKQLLSLQALTSEWNSREVDMYSSLQKFGSKNLYSLLRTSVLESKKLTESISQSFIQDSLEKHDEASIQNFIKNYKAERKLYYLRTEKLHRFNEERVGGLL
;
A
#
# COMPACT_ATOMS: atom_id res chain seq x y z
N MET A 1 17.61 2.28 -24.57
CA MET A 1 16.44 1.70 -23.88
C MET A 1 16.83 0.29 -23.46
N SER A 2 17.53 0.16 -22.34
CA SER A 2 18.06 -1.13 -21.87
C SER A 2 17.54 -1.34 -20.44
N GLN A 3 16.45 -2.09 -20.31
CA GLN A 3 15.87 -2.45 -19.02
C GLN A 3 16.51 -3.75 -18.54
N SER A 4 17.25 -3.68 -17.44
CA SER A 4 17.70 -4.82 -16.66
C SER A 4 16.68 -5.09 -15.53
N PRO A 5 16.35 -6.35 -15.21
CA PRO A 5 15.35 -6.70 -14.20
C PRO A 5 15.87 -6.51 -12.74
N PRO A 6 14.96 -6.39 -11.75
CA PRO A 6 15.33 -6.10 -10.36
C PRO A 6 15.97 -7.30 -9.64
N THR A 7 16.89 -6.97 -8.73
CA THR A 7 17.81 -7.87 -8.03
C THR A 7 17.18 -8.55 -6.81
N LEU A 8 17.49 -9.83 -6.61
CA LEU A 8 17.14 -10.64 -5.43
C LEU A 8 17.98 -10.25 -4.19
N PRO A 9 17.47 -10.48 -2.95
CA PRO A 9 18.21 -10.19 -1.71
C PRO A 9 19.39 -11.15 -1.47
N PRO A 10 20.39 -10.75 -0.64
CA PRO A 10 21.69 -11.39 -0.55
C PRO A 10 21.67 -12.73 0.19
N LYS A 11 22.45 -13.68 -0.36
CA LYS A 11 22.74 -15.00 0.20
C LYS A 11 23.81 -14.85 1.30
N THR A 12 23.53 -15.34 2.51
CA THR A 12 24.49 -15.43 3.62
C THR A 12 25.64 -16.41 3.31
N PRO A 13 26.83 -16.19 3.89
CA PRO A 13 28.08 -16.81 3.45
C PRO A 13 28.18 -18.31 3.75
N GLU A 14 28.76 -19.01 2.78
CA GLU A 14 29.16 -20.40 2.85
C GLU A 14 30.31 -20.58 3.84
N HIS A 15 30.09 -21.40 4.87
CA HIS A 15 31.16 -22.13 5.55
C HIS A 15 31.00 -23.61 5.24
N SER A 16 31.87 -24.05 4.33
CA SER A 16 32.70 -25.26 4.47
C SER A 16 31.99 -26.57 4.81
N THR A 17 31.69 -27.34 3.77
CA THR A 17 31.49 -28.79 3.83
C THR A 17 32.77 -29.46 4.34
N GLY A 18 32.78 -29.82 5.62
CA GLY A 18 33.69 -30.79 6.23
C GLY A 18 32.85 -31.89 6.85
N GLN A 19 33.13 -33.14 6.50
CA GLN A 19 32.45 -34.33 6.97
C GLN A 19 32.45 -34.40 8.50
N GLU A 20 31.29 -34.55 9.14
CA GLU A 20 31.19 -35.25 10.43
C GLU A 20 29.80 -35.89 10.58
N ILE A 21 29.79 -37.21 10.40
CA ILE A 21 29.03 -38.21 11.17
C ILE A 21 27.57 -37.87 11.54
N ASN A 22 26.68 -38.44 10.73
CA ASN A 22 25.42 -39.06 11.13
C ASN A 22 25.30 -39.34 12.65
N GLN A 23 24.63 -38.45 13.40
CA GLN A 23 24.11 -38.76 14.74
C GLN A 23 22.62 -38.43 14.77
N ARG A 24 21.84 -39.46 14.42
CA ARG A 24 20.47 -39.64 14.90
C ARG A 24 20.48 -39.38 16.42
N PRO A 25 19.60 -38.52 16.98
CA PRO A 25 19.47 -38.45 18.43
C PRO A 25 19.22 -39.88 18.92
N PRO A 26 19.97 -40.38 19.92
CA PRO A 26 19.72 -41.72 20.43
C PRO A 26 18.24 -41.79 20.84
N PRO A 27 17.54 -42.91 20.57
CA PRO A 27 16.23 -43.11 21.16
C PRO A 27 16.37 -42.86 22.68
N PRO A 28 15.37 -42.27 23.35
CA PRO A 28 15.43 -42.14 24.80
C PRO A 28 15.78 -43.51 25.33
N GLN A 29 16.99 -43.64 25.90
CA GLN A 29 17.36 -44.84 26.62
C GLN A 29 16.28 -44.95 27.67
N GLN A 30 15.40 -45.95 27.53
CA GLN A 30 14.59 -46.41 28.63
C GLN A 30 15.63 -46.78 29.68
N GLN A 31 15.91 -45.84 30.59
CA GLN A 31 16.51 -46.17 31.86
C GLN A 31 15.57 -47.24 32.39
N VAL A 32 16.05 -48.48 32.41
CA VAL A 32 15.41 -49.52 33.22
C VAL A 32 15.60 -48.99 34.63
N THR A 33 14.64 -48.17 35.08
CA THR A 33 14.56 -47.72 36.45
C THR A 33 14.60 -48.99 37.27
N GLN A 34 15.69 -49.18 38.02
CA GLN A 34 15.70 -50.18 39.08
C GLN A 34 14.46 -49.87 39.92
N VAL A 35 13.50 -50.79 39.85
CA VAL A 35 12.28 -50.67 40.63
C VAL A 35 12.72 -50.91 42.06
N ASP A 36 12.77 -49.86 42.87
CA ASP A 36 12.98 -50.00 44.29
C ASP A 36 11.83 -50.83 44.84
N ILE A 37 12.17 -52.05 45.26
CA ILE A 37 11.23 -52.98 45.84
C ILE A 37 11.02 -52.55 47.30
N PRO A 38 9.77 -52.31 47.76
CA PRO A 38 9.50 -51.83 49.12
C PRO A 38 10.06 -52.82 50.14
N GLU A 39 10.58 -52.31 51.25
CA GLU A 39 11.23 -53.11 52.30
C GLU A 39 10.31 -54.23 52.85
N GLU A 40 8.99 -54.05 52.75
CA GLU A 40 7.99 -55.04 53.14
C GLU A 40 8.11 -56.36 52.35
N ILE A 41 8.51 -56.30 51.07
CA ILE A 41 8.67 -57.48 50.21
C ILE A 41 10.01 -58.19 50.49
N GLN A 42 11.02 -57.47 51.00
CA GLN A 42 12.32 -58.05 51.36
C GLN A 42 12.25 -58.87 52.66
N SER A 43 11.29 -58.58 53.54
CA SER A 43 11.08 -59.27 54.82
C SER A 43 10.22 -60.55 54.74
N LEU A 44 9.70 -60.88 53.54
CA LEU A 44 8.69 -61.92 53.35
C LEU A 44 9.31 -63.30 53.04
N PRO A 45 8.82 -64.41 53.64
CA PRO A 45 9.34 -65.75 53.37
C PRO A 45 9.17 -66.19 51.90
N LYS A 46 10.12 -67.00 51.40
CA LYS A 46 10.25 -67.41 49.99
C LYS A 46 8.98 -68.03 49.38
N ASP A 47 8.19 -68.74 50.18
CA ASP A 47 6.95 -69.39 49.71
C ASP A 47 5.82 -68.39 49.41
N GLN A 48 5.81 -67.24 50.08
CA GLN A 48 4.85 -66.16 49.81
C GLN A 48 5.27 -65.32 48.60
N LEU A 49 6.58 -65.14 48.37
CA LEU A 49 7.12 -64.51 47.16
C LEU A 49 6.72 -65.27 45.90
N ILE A 50 6.74 -66.60 45.92
CA ILE A 50 6.32 -67.42 44.77
C ILE A 50 4.82 -67.24 44.48
N LYS A 51 3.97 -67.16 45.51
CA LYS A 51 2.54 -66.85 45.33
C LYS A 51 2.29 -65.44 44.81
N LEU A 52 3.11 -64.47 45.23
CA LEU A 52 3.03 -63.08 44.77
C LEU A 52 3.45 -62.93 43.30
N ILE A 53 4.50 -63.64 42.88
CA ILE A 53 4.94 -63.69 41.48
C ILE A 53 3.90 -64.38 40.59
N GLN A 54 3.18 -65.37 41.12
CA GLN A 54 2.06 -66.01 40.42
C GLN A 54 0.83 -65.09 40.31
N SER A 55 0.64 -64.14 41.23
CA SER A 55 -0.42 -63.14 41.14
C SER A 55 -0.01 -61.98 40.22
N VAL A 56 -0.15 -62.20 38.91
CA VAL A 56 0.16 -61.22 37.85
C VAL A 56 -0.59 -59.89 38.03
N ASP A 57 -1.81 -59.92 38.60
CA ASP A 57 -2.63 -58.71 38.77
C ASP A 57 -2.10 -57.78 39.86
N VAL A 58 -1.48 -58.32 40.92
CA VAL A 58 -0.85 -57.53 41.99
C VAL A 58 0.42 -56.85 41.48
N LEU A 59 1.20 -57.58 40.68
CA LEU A 59 2.40 -57.05 40.01
C LEU A 59 2.06 -55.94 39.01
N LYS A 60 0.98 -56.11 38.22
CA LYS A 60 0.46 -55.05 37.34
C LYS A 60 -0.02 -53.84 38.15
N GLY A 61 -0.74 -54.05 39.24
CA GLY A 61 -1.17 -52.98 40.14
C GLY A 61 0.01 -52.19 40.71
N TYR A 62 1.06 -52.88 41.16
CA TYR A 62 2.27 -52.23 41.68
C TYR A 62 3.00 -51.41 40.61
N LEU A 63 3.15 -51.95 39.40
CA LEU A 63 3.73 -51.20 38.27
C LEU A 63 2.88 -49.98 37.89
N ILE A 64 1.57 -50.07 37.96
CA ILE A 64 0.67 -48.94 37.76
C ILE A 64 0.88 -47.89 38.85
N THR A 65 0.96 -48.27 40.13
CA THR A 65 1.17 -47.32 41.25
C THR A 65 2.54 -46.64 41.21
N LEU A 66 3.59 -47.34 40.75
CA LEU A 66 4.92 -46.76 40.52
C LEU A 66 4.90 -45.74 39.38
N ASN A 67 4.20 -46.08 38.30
CA ASN A 67 4.09 -45.19 37.15
C ASN A 67 3.08 -44.06 37.38
N GLU A 68 2.18 -44.19 38.37
CA GLU A 68 1.11 -43.23 38.67
C GLU A 68 1.68 -41.82 38.93
N LYS A 69 2.80 -41.72 39.65
CA LYS A 69 3.49 -40.44 39.85
C LYS A 69 4.00 -39.84 38.54
N ASN A 70 4.67 -40.63 37.69
CA ASN A 70 5.14 -40.16 36.38
C ASN A 70 3.97 -39.80 35.45
N LEU A 71 2.87 -40.56 35.49
CA LEU A 71 1.64 -40.26 34.76
C LEU A 71 1.02 -38.94 35.23
N GLN A 72 0.94 -38.72 36.55
CA GLN A 72 0.45 -37.46 37.13
C GLN A 72 1.31 -36.28 36.71
N ASP A 73 2.64 -36.39 36.81
CA ASP A 73 3.56 -35.33 36.38
C ASP A 73 3.40 -35.01 34.88
N ASN A 74 3.31 -36.03 34.02
CA ASN A 74 3.06 -35.84 32.59
C ASN A 74 1.69 -35.20 32.31
N THR A 75 0.64 -35.56 33.06
CA THR A 75 -0.68 -34.94 32.89
C THR A 75 -0.70 -33.47 33.30
N VAL A 76 0.04 -33.09 34.35
CA VAL A 76 0.17 -31.68 34.78
C VAL A 76 0.93 -30.88 33.73
N VAL A 77 2.00 -31.44 33.14
CA VAL A 77 2.73 -30.80 32.05
C VAL A 77 1.84 -30.64 30.81
N LEU A 78 1.06 -31.67 30.45
CA LEU A 78 0.13 -31.59 29.33
C LEU A 78 -0.97 -30.55 29.56
N ASP A 79 -1.52 -30.46 30.77
CA ASP A 79 -2.51 -29.44 31.14
C ASP A 79 -1.92 -28.02 31.01
N GLY A 80 -0.67 -27.83 31.44
CA GLY A 80 0.08 -26.58 31.24
C GLY A 80 0.22 -26.22 29.75
N ILE A 81 0.61 -27.18 28.91
CA ILE A 81 0.75 -26.98 27.46
C ILE A 81 -0.61 -26.65 26.82
N VAL A 82 -1.69 -27.33 27.21
CA VAL A 82 -3.04 -27.06 26.70
C VAL A 82 -3.47 -25.64 27.06
N LYS A 83 -3.26 -25.22 28.30
CA LYS A 83 -3.56 -23.85 28.74
C LYS A 83 -2.74 -22.80 28.00
N ASP A 84 -1.46 -23.09 27.72
CA ASP A 84 -0.62 -22.21 26.92
C ASP A 84 -1.16 -22.08 25.49
N ILE A 85 -1.53 -23.20 24.85
CA ILE A 85 -2.15 -23.22 23.51
C ILE A 85 -3.45 -22.40 23.50
N GLU A 86 -4.31 -22.54 24.49
CA GLU A 86 -5.53 -21.74 24.61
C GLU A 86 -5.22 -20.24 24.69
N SER A 87 -4.20 -19.86 25.47
CA SER A 87 -3.76 -18.46 25.56
C SER A 87 -3.22 -17.94 24.22
N PHE A 88 -2.50 -18.78 23.47
CA PHE A 88 -2.00 -18.44 22.14
C PHE A 88 -3.12 -18.27 21.13
N ILE A 89 -4.15 -19.13 21.17
CA ILE A 89 -5.33 -19.00 20.32
C ILE A 89 -6.04 -17.67 20.59
N GLN A 90 -6.22 -17.29 21.86
CA GLN A 90 -6.84 -16.00 22.21
C GLN A 90 -6.02 -14.80 21.68
N LYS A 91 -4.69 -14.83 21.81
CA LYS A 91 -3.80 -13.80 21.27
C LYS A 91 -3.89 -13.72 19.74
N LEU A 92 -3.91 -14.86 19.05
CA LEU A 92 -4.04 -14.91 17.59
C LEU A 92 -5.39 -14.34 17.14
N GLN A 93 -6.48 -14.65 17.84
CA GLN A 93 -7.80 -14.07 17.56
C GLN A 93 -7.80 -12.54 17.75
N GLN A 94 -7.15 -12.04 18.80
CA GLN A 94 -7.02 -10.60 19.03
C GLN A 94 -6.19 -9.92 17.92
N LEU A 95 -5.06 -10.52 17.52
CA LEU A 95 -4.24 -10.03 16.42
C LEU A 95 -5.02 -10.01 15.10
N GLN A 96 -5.83 -11.04 14.84
CA GLN A 96 -6.66 -11.10 13.64
C GLN A 96 -7.70 -9.98 13.62
N LYS A 97 -8.38 -9.72 14.74
CA LYS A 97 -9.31 -8.57 14.85
C LYS A 97 -8.58 -7.25 14.61
N SER A 98 -7.41 -7.06 15.23
CA SER A 98 -6.61 -5.84 15.04
C SER A 98 -6.17 -5.67 13.58
N LYS A 99 -5.81 -6.76 12.90
CA LYS A 99 -5.47 -6.76 11.47
C LYS A 99 -6.67 -6.36 10.62
N ASP A 100 -7.84 -6.92 10.90
CA ASP A 100 -9.06 -6.63 10.15
C ASP A 100 -9.48 -5.17 10.30
N ASP A 101 -9.35 -4.60 11.50
CA ASP A 101 -9.65 -3.19 11.75
C ASP A 101 -8.62 -2.25 11.10
N LEU A 102 -7.33 -2.61 11.12
CA LEU A 102 -6.29 -1.89 10.39
C LEU A 102 -6.56 -1.91 8.88
N ASN A 103 -6.98 -3.06 8.34
CA ASN A 103 -7.31 -3.18 6.92
C ASN A 103 -8.49 -2.29 6.53
N LYS A 104 -9.54 -2.19 7.37
CA LYS A 104 -10.66 -1.25 7.13
C LYS A 104 -10.17 0.20 7.13
N GLN A 105 -9.31 0.57 8.08
CA GLN A 105 -8.73 1.92 8.12
C GLN A 105 -7.88 2.19 6.88
N LEU A 106 -7.07 1.23 6.45
CA LEU A 106 -6.25 1.35 5.25
C LEU A 106 -7.11 1.55 4.00
N LEU A 107 -8.21 0.81 3.85
CA LEU A 107 -9.15 1.00 2.74
C LEU A 107 -9.78 2.41 2.77
N SER A 108 -10.14 2.92 3.95
CA SER A 108 -10.67 4.28 4.08
C SER A 108 -9.64 5.36 3.71
N LEU A 109 -8.37 5.17 4.09
CA LEU A 109 -7.28 6.09 3.75
C LEU A 109 -6.97 6.05 2.25
N GLN A 110 -7.01 4.88 1.63
CA GLN A 110 -6.85 4.73 0.18
C GLN A 110 -7.97 5.45 -0.57
N ALA A 111 -9.22 5.35 -0.11
CA ALA A 111 -10.35 6.08 -0.68
C ALA A 111 -10.19 7.60 -0.52
N LEU A 112 -9.75 8.06 0.65
CA LEU A 112 -9.50 9.50 0.87
C LEU A 112 -8.35 10.01 0.00
N THR A 113 -7.31 9.20 -0.20
CA THR A 113 -6.16 9.55 -1.04
C THR A 113 -6.56 9.65 -2.51
N SER A 114 -7.39 8.72 -3.01
CA SER A 114 -7.88 8.80 -4.38
C SER A 114 -8.79 10.02 -4.58
N GLU A 115 -9.63 10.34 -3.60
CA GLU A 115 -10.44 11.56 -3.62
C GLU A 115 -9.56 12.82 -3.64
N TRP A 116 -8.53 12.88 -2.78
CA TRP A 116 -7.58 13.99 -2.76
C TRP A 116 -6.89 14.17 -4.11
N ASN A 117 -6.37 13.08 -4.69
CA ASN A 117 -5.72 13.13 -5.99
C ASN A 117 -6.67 13.62 -7.09
N SER A 118 -7.95 13.22 -7.05
CA SER A 118 -8.95 13.72 -7.98
C SER A 118 -9.15 15.24 -7.81
N ARG A 119 -9.29 15.72 -6.58
CA ARG A 119 -9.45 17.15 -6.29
C ARG A 119 -8.22 17.97 -6.70
N GLU A 120 -7.03 17.42 -6.50
CA GLU A 120 -5.78 18.05 -6.91
C GLU A 120 -5.68 18.18 -8.44
N VAL A 121 -6.06 17.13 -9.18
CA VAL A 121 -6.15 17.19 -10.64
C VAL A 121 -7.18 18.23 -11.10
N ASP A 122 -8.36 18.29 -10.48
CA ASP A 122 -9.40 19.27 -10.80
C ASP A 122 -8.93 20.72 -10.53
N MET A 123 -8.21 20.92 -9.44
CA MET A 123 -7.59 22.20 -9.09
C MET A 123 -6.56 22.61 -10.15
N TYR A 124 -5.61 21.73 -10.49
CA TYR A 124 -4.59 22.06 -11.49
C TYR A 124 -5.19 22.26 -12.87
N SER A 125 -6.18 21.46 -13.27
CA SER A 125 -6.94 21.64 -14.51
C SER A 125 -7.62 23.01 -14.58
N SER A 126 -8.21 23.44 -13.46
CA SER A 126 -8.84 24.76 -13.35
C SER A 126 -7.81 25.89 -13.38
N LEU A 127 -6.69 25.72 -12.68
CA LEU A 127 -5.60 26.70 -12.62
C LEU A 127 -4.87 26.84 -13.96
N GLN A 128 -4.71 25.74 -14.70
CA GLN A 128 -4.03 25.72 -15.99
C GLN A 128 -4.66 26.73 -16.96
N LYS A 129 -5.99 26.93 -16.93
CA LYS A 129 -6.71 27.93 -17.75
C LYS A 129 -6.20 29.36 -17.55
N PHE A 130 -5.74 29.66 -16.33
CA PHE A 130 -5.20 30.96 -15.95
C PHE A 130 -3.67 30.99 -15.93
N GLY A 131 -3.02 29.91 -16.34
CA GLY A 131 -1.57 29.86 -16.47
C GLY A 131 -1.05 30.84 -17.51
N SER A 132 0.13 31.41 -17.24
CA SER A 132 0.79 32.41 -18.12
C SER A 132 0.82 31.99 -19.59
N LYS A 133 1.17 30.72 -19.88
CA LYS A 133 1.20 30.17 -21.25
C LYS A 133 -0.17 30.19 -21.95
N ASN A 134 -1.24 29.86 -21.22
CA ASN A 134 -2.60 29.86 -21.77
C ASN A 134 -3.13 31.28 -21.96
N LEU A 135 -2.88 32.18 -21.00
CA LEU A 135 -3.21 33.60 -21.15
C LEU A 135 -2.46 34.23 -22.33
N TYR A 136 -1.19 33.89 -22.51
CA TYR A 136 -0.40 34.33 -23.66
C TYR A 136 -0.98 33.82 -24.99
N SER A 137 -1.29 32.52 -25.07
CA SER A 137 -1.91 31.91 -26.26
C SER A 137 -3.26 32.55 -26.59
N LEU A 138 -4.10 32.80 -25.57
CA LEU A 138 -5.38 33.45 -25.72
C LEU A 138 -5.23 34.90 -26.21
N LEU A 139 -4.31 35.66 -25.62
CA LEU A 139 -4.04 37.04 -26.02
C LEU A 139 -3.53 37.10 -27.47
N ARG A 140 -2.58 36.22 -27.84
CA ARG A 140 -2.07 36.11 -29.21
C ARG A 140 -3.18 35.78 -30.20
N THR A 141 -4.02 34.80 -29.88
CA THR A 141 -5.19 34.44 -30.71
C THR A 141 -6.14 35.62 -30.87
N SER A 142 -6.46 36.32 -29.79
CA SER A 142 -7.35 37.50 -29.83
C SER A 142 -6.80 38.64 -30.70
N VAL A 143 -5.48 38.84 -30.75
CA VAL A 143 -4.83 39.82 -31.64
C VAL A 143 -5.02 39.40 -33.10
N LEU A 144 -4.79 38.12 -33.42
CA LEU A 144 -4.99 37.59 -34.77
C LEU A 144 -6.45 37.69 -35.21
N GLU A 145 -7.39 37.37 -34.33
CA GLU A 145 -8.83 37.51 -34.60
C GLU A 145 -9.22 38.97 -34.86
N SER A 146 -8.71 39.91 -34.05
CA SER A 146 -8.96 41.35 -34.25
C SER A 146 -8.42 41.85 -35.59
N LYS A 147 -7.23 41.36 -35.97
CA LYS A 147 -6.62 41.66 -37.26
C LYS A 147 -7.50 41.13 -38.40
N LYS A 148 -7.88 39.85 -38.34
CA LYS A 148 -8.75 39.21 -39.34
C LYS A 148 -10.11 39.91 -39.44
N LEU A 149 -10.70 40.31 -38.32
CA LEU A 149 -11.97 41.04 -38.30
C LEU A 149 -11.82 42.41 -38.98
N THR A 150 -10.76 43.15 -38.68
CA THR A 150 -10.50 44.45 -39.30
C THR A 150 -10.28 44.31 -40.81
N GLU A 151 -9.53 43.29 -41.23
CA GLU A 151 -9.33 42.96 -42.64
C GLU A 151 -10.64 42.56 -43.31
N SER A 152 -11.47 41.74 -42.66
CA SER A 152 -12.78 41.34 -43.15
C SER A 152 -13.72 42.53 -43.33
N ILE A 153 -13.76 43.48 -42.38
CA ILE A 153 -14.57 44.70 -42.47
C ILE A 153 -14.10 45.56 -43.65
N SER A 154 -12.78 45.69 -43.84
CA SER A 154 -12.25 46.43 -44.99
C SER A 154 -12.55 45.76 -46.31
N GLN A 155 -12.43 44.43 -46.38
CA GLN A 155 -12.70 43.65 -47.58
C GLN A 155 -14.19 43.65 -47.93
N SER A 156 -15.09 43.53 -46.95
CA SER A 156 -16.53 43.61 -47.19
C SER A 156 -16.93 44.97 -47.75
N PHE A 157 -16.36 46.06 -47.21
CA PHE A 157 -16.63 47.39 -47.72
C PHE A 157 -16.12 47.60 -49.15
N ILE A 158 -14.94 47.07 -49.50
CA ILE A 158 -14.38 47.16 -50.86
C ILE A 158 -15.15 46.29 -51.85
N GLN A 159 -15.64 45.13 -51.43
CA GLN A 159 -16.35 44.17 -52.28
C GLN A 159 -17.77 44.64 -52.63
N ASP A 160 -18.39 45.45 -51.77
CA ASP A 160 -19.66 46.09 -52.06
C ASP A 160 -19.50 47.15 -53.16
N SER A 161 -20.31 47.08 -54.21
CA SER A 161 -20.28 48.03 -55.35
C SER A 161 -20.43 49.47 -54.87
N LEU A 162 -19.69 50.40 -55.50
CA LEU A 162 -19.69 51.84 -55.15
C LEU A 162 -21.09 52.46 -55.09
N GLU A 163 -22.02 51.98 -55.92
CA GLU A 163 -23.42 52.44 -55.97
C GLU A 163 -24.26 52.06 -54.74
N LYS A 164 -23.79 51.14 -53.89
CA LYS A 164 -24.46 50.73 -52.65
C LYS A 164 -23.97 51.48 -51.40
N HIS A 165 -22.92 52.30 -51.54
CA HIS A 165 -22.35 53.05 -50.42
C HIS A 165 -23.02 54.41 -50.28
N ASP A 166 -24.14 54.44 -49.56
CA ASP A 166 -24.76 55.69 -49.09
C ASP A 166 -23.86 56.37 -48.03
N GLU A 167 -23.99 57.68 -47.85
CA GLU A 167 -23.19 58.47 -46.88
C GLU A 167 -23.31 57.89 -45.46
N ALA A 168 -24.51 57.44 -45.08
CA ALA A 168 -24.75 56.78 -43.80
C ALA A 168 -23.99 55.45 -43.66
N SER A 169 -23.87 54.67 -44.74
CA SER A 169 -23.11 53.41 -44.76
C SER A 169 -21.62 53.67 -44.57
N ILE A 170 -21.09 54.69 -45.25
CA ILE A 170 -19.68 55.09 -45.15
C ILE A 170 -19.34 55.55 -43.72
N GLN A 171 -20.19 56.39 -43.10
CA GLN A 171 -19.98 56.84 -41.72
C GLN A 171 -20.02 55.67 -40.72
N ASN A 172 -20.95 54.72 -40.91
CA ASN A 172 -21.03 53.52 -40.08
C ASN A 172 -19.80 52.62 -40.25
N PHE A 173 -19.33 52.43 -41.48
CA PHE A 173 -18.08 51.72 -41.75
C PHE A 173 -16.88 52.37 -41.05
N ILE A 174 -16.70 53.69 -41.20
CA ILE A 174 -15.58 54.42 -40.58
C ILE A 174 -15.63 54.26 -39.06
N LYS A 175 -16.81 54.39 -38.45
CA LYS A 175 -17.01 54.24 -37.01
C LYS A 175 -16.64 52.82 -36.54
N ASN A 176 -17.15 51.79 -37.20
CA ASN A 176 -16.91 50.39 -36.84
C ASN A 176 -15.44 50.01 -37.07
N TYR A 177 -14.87 50.38 -38.22
CA TYR A 177 -13.47 50.12 -38.54
C TYR A 177 -12.52 50.80 -37.55
N LYS A 178 -12.76 52.06 -37.18
CA LYS A 178 -11.96 52.76 -36.17
C LYS A 178 -12.06 52.09 -34.80
N ALA A 179 -13.25 51.65 -34.40
CA ALA A 179 -13.46 50.96 -33.13
C ALA A 179 -12.68 49.63 -33.07
N GLU A 180 -12.80 48.80 -34.10
CA GLU A 180 -12.08 47.52 -34.18
C GLU A 180 -10.57 47.69 -34.31
N ARG A 181 -10.12 48.70 -35.07
CA ARG A 181 -8.68 49.00 -35.21
C ARG A 181 -8.08 49.49 -33.88
N LYS A 182 -8.82 50.30 -33.11
CA LYS A 182 -8.41 50.71 -31.77
C LYS A 182 -8.25 49.50 -30.84
N LEU A 183 -9.19 48.55 -30.90
CA LEU A 183 -9.15 47.33 -30.10
C LEU A 183 -7.97 46.42 -30.50
N TYR A 184 -7.70 46.29 -31.80
CA TYR A 184 -6.53 45.59 -32.31
C TYR A 184 -5.22 46.18 -31.76
N TYR A 185 -4.99 47.49 -31.88
CA TYR A 185 -3.77 48.11 -31.37
C TYR A 185 -3.65 47.98 -29.85
N LEU A 186 -4.75 48.10 -29.10
CA LEU A 186 -4.75 47.88 -27.65
C LEU A 186 -4.31 46.45 -27.29
N ARG A 187 -4.81 45.44 -28.00
CA ARG A 187 -4.44 44.02 -27.76
C ARG A 187 -2.98 43.76 -28.15
N THR A 188 -2.51 44.35 -29.25
CA THR A 188 -1.11 44.28 -29.70
C THR A 188 -0.16 44.88 -28.68
N GLU A 189 -0.47 46.06 -28.14
CA GLU A 189 0.32 46.69 -27.07
C GLU A 189 0.34 45.84 -25.79
N LYS A 190 -0.79 45.25 -25.40
CA LYS A 190 -0.84 44.32 -24.27
C LYS A 190 0.05 43.10 -24.49
N LEU A 191 0.07 42.56 -25.72
CA LEU A 191 0.93 41.43 -26.08
C LEU A 191 2.42 41.81 -26.05
N HIS A 192 2.78 42.97 -26.57
CA HIS A 192 4.16 43.48 -26.49
C HIS A 192 4.61 43.66 -25.04
N ARG A 193 3.78 44.26 -24.18
CA ARG A 193 4.08 44.41 -22.75
C ARG A 193 4.18 43.08 -22.00
N PHE A 194 3.41 42.09 -22.42
CA PHE A 194 3.51 40.73 -21.88
C PHE A 194 4.84 40.08 -22.27
N ASN A 195 5.29 40.26 -23.52
CA ASN A 195 6.59 39.76 -23.99
C ASN A 195 7.78 40.45 -23.33
N GLU A 196 7.63 41.72 -22.94
CA GLU A 196 8.61 42.47 -22.17
C GLU A 196 8.61 42.09 -20.67
N GLU A 197 7.79 41.13 -20.24
CA GLU A 197 7.61 40.72 -18.83
C GLU A 197 7.16 41.85 -17.89
N ARG A 198 6.74 42.99 -18.44
CA ARG A 198 6.28 44.17 -17.68
C ARG A 198 4.93 43.96 -17.03
N VAL A 199 4.20 42.93 -17.44
CA VAL A 199 2.86 42.60 -16.94
C VAL A 199 2.87 41.14 -16.50
N GLY A 200 3.37 40.91 -15.29
CA GLY A 200 3.39 39.59 -14.63
C GLY A 200 4.76 39.26 -14.06
N GLY A 201 5.01 39.64 -12.81
CA GLY A 201 6.16 39.14 -12.04
C GLY A 201 5.98 37.67 -11.64
N LEU A 202 5.99 36.78 -12.62
CA LEU A 202 5.85 35.32 -12.45
C LEU A 202 7.00 34.59 -13.18
N LEU A 203 8.22 35.09 -13.01
CA LEU A 203 9.44 34.29 -13.08
C LEU A 203 9.83 33.86 -11.68
#